data_AF-A0A7S0IZS1-F1
#
_entry.id   AF-A0A7S0IZS1-F1
#
_cell.length_a   1.000
_cell.length_b   1.000
_cell.length_c   1.000
_cell.angle_alpha   90.00
_cell.angle_beta   90.00
_cell.angle_gamma   90.00
#
_symmetry.space_group_name_H-M   'P 1'
#
loop_
_entity.id
_entity.type
_entity.pdbx_description
1 polymer ?
#
loop_
_entity_poly.entity_id
_entity_poly.type
_entity_poly.pdbx_seq_one_letter_code
_entity_poly.pdbx_strand_id
1 'polypeptide(L)'
;TFTPFDGTVGRLRVIQGVVEVRITDAVRGRKDTTVEDLVEDEIARLTGSDLGCGSSYCIASGTHVMYMLPPATERFTAYATLGGIKSVFYDKNGLYVSFQMHELGHNLGLRHSKDEAESRSSSSCDKYCEYGDRTGNMGISYLAEDIPLMCFNAAK
;
A
#
# COMPACT_ATOMS: atom_id res chain seq x y z
N THR A 1 1.28 -11.63 21.56
CA THR A 1 -0.03 -11.52 20.89
C THR A 1 -0.26 -10.07 20.56
N PHE A 2 -0.52 -9.75 19.30
CA PHE A 2 -0.93 -8.41 18.89
C PHE A 2 -2.46 -8.34 18.96
N THR A 3 -3.00 -7.33 19.63
CA THR A 3 -4.44 -7.06 19.65
C THR A 3 -4.67 -5.82 18.81
N PRO A 4 -5.31 -5.93 17.63
CA PRO A 4 -5.64 -4.77 16.82
C PRO A 4 -6.51 -3.78 17.61
N PHE A 5 -6.31 -2.48 17.37
CA PHE A 5 -7.10 -1.45 18.05
C PHE A 5 -8.58 -1.56 17.69
N ASP A 6 -9.46 -1.50 18.70
CA ASP A 6 -10.90 -1.42 18.53
C ASP A 6 -11.41 -0.25 19.37
N GLY A 7 -12.04 0.73 18.73
CA GLY A 7 -12.48 1.94 19.39
C GLY A 7 -12.94 3.02 18.43
N THR A 8 -12.88 4.27 18.89
CA THR A 8 -13.23 5.44 18.08
C THR A 8 -12.13 6.48 18.20
N VAL A 9 -11.75 7.09 17.08
CA VAL A 9 -10.85 8.25 17.01
C VAL A 9 -11.66 9.41 16.44
N GLY A 10 -12.04 10.38 17.28
CA GLY A 10 -13.00 11.43 16.89
C GLY A 10 -14.36 10.81 16.51
N ARG A 11 -14.77 10.91 15.23
CA ARG A 11 -15.99 10.27 14.69
C ARG A 11 -15.70 8.99 13.89
N LEU A 12 -14.43 8.61 13.78
CA LEU A 12 -13.98 7.48 12.97
C LEU A 12 -13.99 6.21 13.83
N ARG A 13 -14.82 5.23 13.44
CA ARG A 13 -14.92 3.94 14.11
C ARG A 13 -13.83 3.01 13.58
N VAL A 14 -13.00 2.49 14.48
CA VAL A 14 -11.99 1.48 14.16
C VAL A 14 -12.46 0.14 14.71
N ILE A 15 -12.54 -0.87 13.84
CA ILE A 15 -12.94 -2.23 14.20
C ILE A 15 -11.76 -3.14 13.86
N GLN A 16 -11.14 -3.72 14.89
CA GLN A 16 -9.97 -4.60 14.72
C GLN A 16 -8.86 -4.01 13.82
N GLY A 17 -8.56 -2.72 13.98
CA GLY A 17 -7.55 -2.00 13.19
C GLY A 17 -8.02 -1.58 11.79
N VAL A 18 -9.25 -1.92 11.39
CA VAL A 18 -9.82 -1.56 10.08
C VAL A 18 -10.73 -0.36 10.22
N VAL A 19 -10.66 0.52 9.22
CA VAL A 19 -11.47 1.72 9.11
C VAL A 19 -12.12 1.74 7.72
N GLU A 20 -13.43 1.99 7.70
CA GLU A 20 -14.13 2.31 6.47
C GLU A 20 -14.22 3.83 6.33
N VAL A 21 -13.61 4.37 5.28
CA VAL A 21 -13.68 5.81 4.95
C VAL A 21 -14.61 5.98 3.76
N ARG A 22 -15.68 6.76 3.93
CA ARG A 22 -16.68 7.03 2.88
C ARG A 22 -16.46 8.42 2.31
N ILE A 23 -15.88 8.48 1.12
CA ILE A 23 -15.76 9.70 0.33
C ILE A 23 -17.00 9.89 -0.56
N THR A 24 -17.52 11.11 -0.66
CA THR A 24 -18.69 11.43 -1.48
C THR A 24 -18.35 11.81 -2.92
N ASP A 25 -17.09 12.16 -3.16
CA ASP A 25 -16.59 12.61 -4.45
C ASP A 25 -16.52 11.49 -5.49
N ALA A 26 -16.76 11.85 -6.74
CA ALA A 26 -16.66 10.90 -7.84
C ALA A 26 -15.19 10.55 -8.13
N VAL A 27 -14.79 9.31 -7.81
CA VAL A 27 -13.42 8.80 -8.00
C VAL A 27 -13.14 8.22 -9.39
N ARG A 28 -14.16 8.06 -10.23
CA ARG A 28 -14.03 7.34 -11.50
C ARG A 28 -12.96 7.98 -12.40
N GLY A 29 -11.91 7.21 -12.71
CA GLY A 29 -10.82 7.64 -13.59
C GLY A 29 -9.93 8.75 -13.02
N ARG A 30 -10.03 9.03 -11.72
CA ARG A 30 -9.09 9.92 -11.03
C ARG A 30 -7.82 9.16 -10.66
N LYS A 31 -6.70 9.85 -10.66
CA LYS A 31 -5.42 9.33 -10.19
C LYS A 31 -5.54 8.84 -8.74
N ASP A 32 -4.78 7.80 -8.45
CA ASP A 32 -4.51 7.27 -7.10
C ASP A 32 -4.21 8.40 -6.11
N THR A 33 -3.27 9.30 -6.42
CA THR A 33 -2.89 10.40 -5.51
C THR A 33 -4.06 11.34 -5.21
N THR A 34 -4.94 11.61 -6.18
CA THR A 34 -6.13 12.44 -5.96
C THR A 34 -7.16 11.74 -5.09
N VAL A 35 -7.28 10.41 -5.20
CA VAL A 35 -8.20 9.65 -4.37
C VAL A 35 -7.64 9.48 -2.96
N GLU A 36 -6.32 9.37 -2.80
CA GLU A 36 -5.67 9.46 -1.50
C GLU A 36 -5.98 10.79 -0.82
N ASP A 37 -5.77 11.94 -1.49
CA ASP A 37 -6.06 13.25 -0.91
C ASP A 37 -7.51 13.34 -0.39
N LEU A 38 -8.49 12.78 -1.12
CA LEU A 38 -9.88 12.71 -0.67
C LEU A 38 -10.08 11.83 0.58
N VAL A 39 -9.33 10.74 0.69
CA VAL A 39 -9.33 9.89 1.88
C VAL A 39 -8.73 10.63 3.07
N GLU A 40 -7.59 11.30 2.88
CA GLU A 40 -6.92 12.10 3.90
C GLU A 40 -7.84 13.24 4.41
N ASP A 41 -8.49 13.96 3.49
CA ASP A 41 -9.45 15.03 3.81
C ASP A 41 -10.64 14.50 4.63
N GLU A 42 -11.18 13.34 4.28
CA GLU A 42 -12.30 12.73 4.99
C GLU A 42 -11.88 12.22 6.38
N ILE A 43 -10.68 11.63 6.51
CA ILE A 43 -10.11 11.26 7.81
C ILE A 43 -9.95 12.50 8.68
N ALA A 44 -9.41 13.59 8.12
CA ALA A 44 -9.22 14.84 8.84
C ALA A 44 -10.57 15.42 9.31
N ARG A 45 -11.58 15.40 8.45
CA ARG A 45 -12.95 15.84 8.78
C ARG A 45 -13.59 15.01 9.88
N LEU A 46 -13.44 13.68 9.84
CA LEU A 46 -14.04 12.77 10.82
C LEU A 46 -13.35 12.86 12.18
N THR A 47 -12.02 12.95 12.20
CA THR A 47 -11.23 12.98 13.44
C THR A 47 -11.13 14.37 14.06
N GLY A 48 -11.31 15.43 13.26
CA GLY A 48 -11.11 16.82 13.69
C GLY A 48 -9.63 17.20 13.79
N SER A 49 -8.74 16.46 13.15
CA SER A 49 -7.28 16.63 13.18
C SER A 49 -6.67 16.01 11.93
N ASP A 50 -5.49 16.46 11.50
CA ASP A 50 -4.76 15.83 10.39
C ASP A 50 -4.08 14.52 10.85
N LEU A 51 -4.91 13.52 11.14
CA LEU A 51 -4.49 12.15 11.48
C LEU A 51 -4.45 11.25 10.24
N GLY A 52 -4.60 11.84 9.05
CA GLY A 52 -4.28 11.21 7.79
C GLY A 52 -2.82 10.77 7.73
N CYS A 53 -2.46 9.91 6.77
CA CYS A 53 -1.10 9.38 6.61
C CYS A 53 -0.38 10.03 5.40
N GLY A 54 -0.73 11.29 5.10
CA GLY A 54 -0.05 12.16 4.15
C GLY A 54 1.18 12.89 4.72
N SER A 55 1.44 12.79 6.03
CA SER A 55 2.57 13.41 6.74
C SER A 55 3.31 12.41 7.65
N SER A 56 4.30 12.88 8.44
CA SER A 56 5.05 12.06 9.40
C SER A 56 4.21 11.58 10.62
N TYR A 57 2.98 12.08 10.78
CA TYR A 57 2.00 11.64 11.77
C TYR A 57 0.83 10.99 11.05
N CYS A 58 0.26 9.96 11.67
CA CYS A 58 -0.77 9.11 11.07
C CYS A 58 -1.62 8.53 12.21
N ILE A 59 -2.88 8.16 11.92
CA ILE A 59 -3.81 7.53 12.88
C ILE A 59 -3.20 6.27 13.54
N ALA A 60 -2.22 5.66 12.88
CA ALA A 60 -1.47 4.52 13.36
C ALA A 60 0.01 4.86 13.64
N SER A 61 0.32 6.07 14.13
CA SER A 61 1.69 6.54 14.40
C SER A 61 2.55 5.48 15.09
N GLY A 62 3.67 5.13 14.46
CA GLY A 62 4.57 4.05 14.90
C GLY A 62 4.26 2.66 14.31
N THR A 63 3.26 2.53 13.44
CA THR A 63 2.88 1.28 12.75
C THR A 63 2.61 1.52 11.26
N HIS A 64 2.49 0.42 10.52
CA HIS A 64 2.17 0.42 9.10
C HIS A 64 0.66 0.63 8.85
N VAL A 65 0.30 1.43 7.83
CA VAL A 65 -1.07 1.62 7.35
C VAL A 65 -1.22 1.20 5.90
N MET A 66 -2.34 0.51 5.62
CA MET A 66 -2.74 0.10 4.28
C MET A 66 -3.95 0.91 3.82
N TYR A 67 -3.83 1.57 2.68
CA TYR A 67 -4.97 2.19 1.99
C TYR A 67 -5.45 1.26 0.88
N MET A 68 -6.72 0.89 0.92
CA MET A 68 -7.38 0.13 -0.14
C MET A 68 -8.29 1.09 -0.92
N LEU A 69 -7.82 1.54 -2.09
CA LEU A 69 -8.58 2.47 -2.92
C LEU A 69 -9.64 1.72 -3.73
N PRO A 70 -10.81 2.33 -3.99
CA PRO A 70 -11.90 1.67 -4.69
C PRO A 70 -11.56 1.34 -6.16
N PRO A 71 -12.18 0.32 -6.78
CA PRO A 71 -11.88 -0.11 -8.16
C PRO A 71 -12.21 0.93 -9.24
N ALA A 72 -12.95 1.99 -8.89
CA ALA A 72 -13.27 3.07 -9.82
C ALA A 72 -12.11 4.07 -10.03
N THR A 73 -11.10 4.08 -9.15
CA THR A 73 -9.87 4.86 -9.32
C THR A 73 -9.16 4.46 -10.63
N GLU A 74 -8.39 5.38 -11.23
CA GLU A 74 -7.47 5.04 -12.32
C GLU A 74 -6.63 3.82 -11.92
N ARG A 75 -6.42 2.90 -12.87
CA ARG A 75 -5.89 1.58 -12.55
C ARG A 75 -4.40 1.65 -12.22
N PHE A 76 -4.05 1.15 -11.04
CA PHE A 76 -2.68 0.86 -10.60
C PHE A 76 -2.65 -0.53 -9.93
N THR A 77 -1.49 -0.94 -9.42
CA THR A 77 -1.33 -2.23 -8.73
C THR A 77 -1.33 -2.01 -7.22
N ALA A 78 -0.19 -1.52 -6.73
CA ALA A 78 0.06 -1.06 -5.37
C ALA A 78 1.32 -0.18 -5.41
N TYR A 79 1.57 0.59 -4.35
CA TYR A 79 2.83 1.31 -4.17
C TYR A 79 3.06 1.68 -2.70
N ALA A 80 4.32 1.96 -2.39
CA ALA A 80 4.76 2.54 -1.13
C ALA A 80 6.08 3.30 -1.32
N THR A 81 6.42 4.15 -0.37
CA THR A 81 7.69 4.89 -0.38
C THR A 81 8.76 4.14 0.42
N LEU A 82 10.02 4.26 -0.01
CA LEU A 82 11.13 3.67 0.73
C LEU A 82 11.24 4.29 2.13
N GLY A 83 11.14 3.47 3.18
CA GLY A 83 11.18 3.93 4.57
C GLY A 83 9.90 4.64 5.03
N GLY A 84 8.80 4.54 4.27
CA GLY A 84 7.50 5.08 4.62
C GLY A 84 6.73 4.22 5.62
N ILE A 85 5.56 4.69 6.02
CA ILE A 85 4.61 3.95 6.89
C ILE A 85 3.34 3.52 6.15
N LYS A 86 3.11 4.05 4.95
CA LYS A 86 1.88 3.89 4.18
C LYS A 86 2.14 3.06 2.92
N SER A 87 1.28 2.08 2.68
CA SER A 87 1.18 1.37 1.40
C SER A 87 -0.22 1.52 0.85
N VAL A 88 -0.32 1.68 -0.45
CA VAL A 88 -1.58 1.96 -1.15
C VAL A 88 -1.83 0.86 -2.16
N PHE A 89 -3.05 0.34 -2.18
CA PHE A 89 -3.45 -0.80 -3.00
C PHE A 89 -4.68 -0.45 -3.83
N TYR A 90 -4.71 -0.93 -5.06
CA TYR A 90 -5.89 -0.86 -5.91
C TYR A 90 -6.84 -2.01 -5.59
N ASP A 91 -8.02 -1.69 -5.06
CA ASP A 91 -9.12 -2.65 -4.84
C ASP A 91 -8.64 -3.92 -4.11
N LYS A 92 -8.95 -5.10 -4.65
CA LYS A 92 -8.59 -6.40 -4.08
C LYS A 92 -7.10 -6.72 -4.09
N ASN A 93 -6.25 -5.91 -4.72
CA ASN A 93 -4.81 -6.14 -4.69
C ASN A 93 -4.25 -6.09 -3.26
N GLY A 94 -4.91 -5.33 -2.38
CA GLY A 94 -4.58 -5.29 -0.95
C GLY A 94 -4.86 -6.60 -0.21
N LEU A 95 -5.57 -7.55 -0.82
CA LEU A 95 -5.84 -8.87 -0.23
C LEU A 95 -4.75 -9.90 -0.55
N TYR A 96 -3.88 -9.63 -1.52
CA TYR A 96 -2.84 -10.58 -1.91
C TYR A 96 -1.61 -10.44 -1.02
N VAL A 97 -1.27 -11.48 -0.24
CA VAL A 97 -0.15 -11.44 0.72
C VAL A 97 1.16 -11.06 0.04
N SER A 98 1.40 -11.53 -1.18
CA SER A 98 2.61 -11.19 -1.93
C SER A 98 2.72 -9.68 -2.18
N PHE A 99 1.60 -8.99 -2.43
CA PHE A 99 1.56 -7.56 -2.67
C PHE A 99 1.74 -6.81 -1.34
N GLN A 100 1.04 -7.24 -0.28
CA GLN A 100 1.20 -6.68 1.06
C GLN A 100 2.66 -6.74 1.52
N MET A 101 3.29 -7.90 1.37
CA MET A 101 4.69 -8.10 1.74
C MET A 101 5.64 -7.31 0.83
N HIS A 102 5.34 -7.13 -0.44
CA HIS A 102 6.16 -6.29 -1.34
C HIS A 102 6.19 -4.83 -0.86
N GLU A 103 5.01 -4.24 -0.65
CA GLU A 103 4.91 -2.84 -0.25
C GLU A 103 5.38 -2.60 1.19
N LEU A 104 5.16 -3.57 2.10
CA LEU A 104 5.75 -3.54 3.43
C LEU A 104 7.29 -3.57 3.35
N GLY A 105 7.86 -4.26 2.38
CA GLY A 105 9.30 -4.27 2.14
C GLY A 105 9.82 -2.89 1.78
N HIS A 106 9.13 -2.16 0.91
CA HIS A 106 9.46 -0.76 0.62
C HIS A 106 9.37 0.12 1.87
N ASN A 107 8.35 -0.05 2.71
CA ASN A 107 8.25 0.67 4.00
C ASN A 107 9.42 0.35 4.95
N LEU A 108 10.01 -0.84 4.85
CA LEU A 108 11.23 -1.23 5.57
C LEU A 108 12.53 -0.78 4.89
N GLY A 109 12.45 -0.02 3.79
CA GLY A 109 13.59 0.51 3.04
C GLY A 109 14.18 -0.46 2.02
N LEU A 110 13.48 -1.54 1.69
CA LEU A 110 13.93 -2.55 0.73
C LEU A 110 13.61 -2.13 -0.71
N ARG A 111 14.57 -2.32 -1.62
CA ARG A 111 14.39 -2.14 -3.07
C ARG A 111 13.94 -3.46 -3.72
N HIS A 112 13.53 -3.43 -4.97
CA HIS A 112 13.24 -4.68 -5.65
C HIS A 112 14.51 -5.54 -5.72
N SER A 113 14.32 -6.85 -5.63
CA SER A 113 15.33 -7.91 -5.74
C SER A 113 16.18 -7.85 -7.03
N LYS A 114 15.67 -7.18 -8.08
CA LYS A 114 16.37 -6.95 -9.36
C LYS A 114 16.08 -5.54 -9.89
N ASP A 115 16.75 -4.55 -9.33
CA ASP A 115 16.77 -3.16 -9.82
C ASP A 115 18.21 -2.78 -10.24
N GLU A 116 18.54 -2.82 -11.53
CA GLU A 116 19.66 -2.03 -12.06
C GLU A 116 19.21 -1.23 -13.28
N ALA A 117 19.72 0.00 -13.40
CA ALA A 117 19.13 1.07 -14.20
C ALA A 117 19.25 0.87 -15.72
N GLU A 118 18.11 0.81 -16.42
CA GLU A 118 17.62 1.94 -17.25
C GLU A 118 16.17 1.68 -17.69
N SER A 119 15.36 2.74 -17.60
CA SER A 119 13.93 2.78 -17.84
C SER A 119 13.57 2.47 -19.30
N ARG A 120 12.82 1.38 -19.54
CA ARG A 120 11.52 1.35 -20.25
C ARG A 120 11.11 -0.07 -20.67
N SER A 121 9.96 -0.49 -20.13
CA SER A 121 8.92 -1.33 -20.74
C SER A 121 9.29 -2.66 -21.42
N SER A 122 8.47 -3.67 -21.09
CA SER A 122 8.03 -4.77 -21.95
C SER A 122 8.86 -6.06 -21.98
N SER A 123 8.29 -7.09 -21.34
CA SER A 123 8.05 -8.46 -21.86
C SER A 123 9.15 -9.28 -22.56
N SER A 124 10.41 -8.85 -22.60
CA SER A 124 11.50 -9.63 -23.19
C SER A 124 12.82 -9.11 -22.63
N CYS A 125 13.36 -9.76 -21.61
CA CYS A 125 14.50 -9.17 -20.92
C CYS A 125 15.63 -10.18 -20.69
N ASP A 126 16.58 -10.16 -21.62
CA ASP A 126 17.92 -10.74 -21.49
C ASP A 126 18.84 -9.88 -20.60
N LYS A 127 18.33 -8.80 -19.96
CA LYS A 127 19.17 -7.91 -19.11
C LYS A 127 18.48 -7.25 -17.90
N TYR A 128 17.20 -6.82 -17.94
CA TYR A 128 16.56 -6.08 -16.83
C TYR A 128 15.10 -6.49 -16.56
N CYS A 129 14.76 -6.87 -15.32
CA CYS A 129 13.39 -7.22 -14.97
C CYS A 129 13.09 -6.74 -13.55
N GLU A 130 12.41 -5.60 -13.41
CA GLU A 130 11.93 -5.03 -12.13
C GLU A 130 11.16 -6.07 -11.27
N TYR A 131 10.63 -7.12 -11.93
CA TYR A 131 9.93 -8.24 -11.30
C TYR A 131 10.38 -9.61 -11.85
N GLY A 132 11.64 -9.74 -12.29
CA GLY A 132 12.12 -10.99 -12.88
C GLY A 132 12.57 -12.03 -11.87
N ASP A 133 12.84 -11.62 -10.64
CA ASP A 133 13.13 -12.54 -9.56
C ASP A 133 11.82 -13.17 -9.04
N ARG A 134 11.86 -14.47 -8.80
CA ARG A 134 10.73 -15.24 -8.25
C ARG A 134 11.04 -15.83 -6.88
N THR A 135 12.22 -15.53 -6.32
CA THR A 135 12.74 -16.16 -5.11
C THR A 135 12.25 -15.49 -3.83
N GLY A 136 11.70 -14.27 -3.89
CA GLY A 136 11.20 -13.55 -2.73
C GLY A 136 10.16 -12.47 -3.04
N ASN A 137 9.62 -11.87 -1.98
CA ASN A 137 8.50 -10.90 -2.06
C ASN A 137 8.89 -9.57 -2.70
N MET A 138 10.18 -9.21 -2.75
CA MET A 138 10.67 -8.02 -3.46
C MET A 138 10.90 -8.29 -4.96
N GLY A 139 10.44 -9.42 -5.49
CA GLY A 139 10.45 -9.76 -6.91
C GLY A 139 9.04 -9.72 -7.49
N ILE A 140 8.70 -10.71 -8.31
CA ILE A 140 7.35 -10.85 -8.87
C ILE A 140 6.31 -11.04 -7.76
N SER A 141 5.15 -10.42 -7.96
CA SER A 141 4.01 -10.58 -7.08
C SER A 141 3.01 -11.63 -7.58
N TYR A 142 2.32 -12.28 -6.64
CA TYR A 142 1.38 -13.37 -6.92
C TYR A 142 -0.04 -12.99 -6.50
N LEU A 143 -1.03 -13.37 -7.30
CA LEU A 143 -2.46 -13.12 -7.05
C LEU A 143 -3.06 -14.20 -6.14
N ALA A 144 -2.58 -14.26 -4.90
CA ALA A 144 -3.05 -15.22 -3.91
C ALA A 144 -3.07 -14.60 -2.50
N GLU A 145 -4.08 -14.96 -1.72
CA GLU A 145 -4.39 -14.29 -0.44
C GLU A 145 -3.54 -14.83 0.71
N ASP A 146 -3.29 -16.14 0.78
CA ASP A 146 -2.57 -16.78 1.89
C ASP A 146 -1.17 -17.32 1.52
N ILE A 147 -0.76 -17.13 0.26
CA ILE A 147 0.50 -17.63 -0.29
C ILE A 147 1.11 -16.61 -1.27
N PRO A 148 2.42 -16.67 -1.53
CA PRO A 148 3.41 -17.63 -1.03
C PRO A 148 4.06 -17.21 0.30
N LEU A 149 4.57 -18.19 1.02
CA LEU A 149 5.44 -17.97 2.17
C LEU A 149 6.88 -17.81 1.67
N MET A 150 7.33 -16.57 1.56
CA MET A 150 8.67 -16.23 1.06
C MET A 150 9.34 -15.18 1.93
N CYS A 151 10.67 -15.13 1.90
CA CYS A 151 11.43 -14.01 2.42
C CYS A 151 11.31 -12.80 1.47
N PHE A 152 11.68 -11.61 1.94
CA PHE A 152 11.70 -10.41 1.09
C PHE A 152 12.69 -10.55 -0.08
N ASN A 153 13.92 -11.02 0.17
CA ASN A 153 15.02 -11.10 -0.81
C ASN A 153 15.20 -9.80 -1.62
N ALA A 154 15.42 -8.67 -0.95
CA ALA A 154 15.68 -7.40 -1.61
C ALA A 154 17.07 -7.35 -2.28
N ALA A 155 17.25 -6.50 -3.29
CA ALA A 155 18.58 -6.17 -3.77
C ALA A 155 19.36 -5.42 -2.67
N LYS A 156 20.69 -5.52 -2.73
CA LYS A 156 21.60 -4.75 -1.87
C LYS A 156 21.73 -3.32 -2.35
#